data_AF-A0A1B6CNR5-F1
#
_entry.id   AF-A0A1B6CNR5-F1
#
_cell.length_a   1.000
_cell.length_b   1.000
_cell.length_c   1.000
_cell.angle_alpha   90.00
_cell.angle_beta   90.00
_cell.angle_gamma   90.00
#
_symmetry.space_group_name_H-M   'P 1'
#
loop_
_entity.id
_entity.type
_entity.pdbx_description
1 polymer ?
#
loop_
_entity_poly.entity_id
_entity_poly.type
_entity_poly.pdbx_seq_one_letter_code
_entity_poly.pdbx_strand_id
1 'polypeptide(L)'
;MADPKYANLFGIAYDQPDVYETDDLPEEDQDKDLYDHSSIGNADCIERLHISAKDALKTFKGKSLVPRNVDFSDRLSKKIRTGYDARSGDWELVGVGEKETPIQKYQRLQCEMKELMEEISALKETAKDENAKDSLSFPVVDTQLEKMQKQLSDLQLEESLGSELISSLNDPQGAQYKKMLAQLQTFNVGSSYNHEDSAQADKAGHLADGLVQYQMTLRPGHIQLEKTYRLTELEQRITKMESLIGATPAKLGRLGGGDRSLLETAQLLSSRAAMLDPAQLEAAEARVSALSSKLDHVAEKTSSLTGSLDSEKEKKISELYEIAKKTEHLSQILPQTLERLISLKELHQQGGEFAKTIGELESVQVRLSANTYIYLQ
;
A
#
# COMPACT_ATOMS: atom_id res chain seq x y z
N MET A 1 29.63 -21.83 -38.65
CA MET A 1 29.08 -21.65 -40.03
C MET A 1 29.04 -20.15 -40.27
N ALA A 2 29.61 -19.68 -41.38
CA ALA A 2 29.69 -18.25 -41.67
C ALA A 2 28.29 -17.64 -41.89
N ASP A 3 28.07 -16.45 -41.31
CA ASP A 3 26.82 -15.72 -41.49
C ASP A 3 26.65 -15.32 -42.97
N PRO A 4 25.48 -15.56 -43.59
CA PRO A 4 25.28 -15.35 -45.01
C PRO A 4 25.39 -13.87 -45.43
N LYS A 5 25.26 -12.95 -44.46
CA LYS A 5 25.44 -11.51 -44.67
C LYS A 5 26.90 -11.13 -44.99
N TYR A 6 27.87 -11.89 -44.47
CA TYR A 6 29.29 -11.53 -44.54
C TYR A 6 30.10 -12.43 -45.50
N ALA A 7 29.51 -13.53 -45.97
CA ALA A 7 30.17 -14.51 -46.83
C ALA A 7 30.80 -13.95 -48.12
N ASN A 8 30.24 -12.87 -48.68
CA ASN A 8 30.70 -12.26 -49.93
C ASN A 8 31.70 -11.10 -49.73
N LEU A 9 32.04 -10.76 -48.48
CA LEU A 9 32.98 -9.68 -48.18
C LEU A 9 34.40 -10.22 -48.12
N PHE A 10 35.31 -9.55 -48.83
CA PHE A 10 36.75 -9.85 -48.75
C PHE A 10 37.33 -9.34 -47.43
N GLY A 11 38.20 -10.12 -46.78
CA GLY A 11 38.91 -9.71 -45.56
C GLY A 11 38.21 -10.01 -44.23
N ILE A 12 37.17 -10.84 -44.21
CA ILE A 12 36.55 -11.32 -42.97
C ILE A 12 37.36 -12.50 -42.40
N ALA A 13 37.69 -12.42 -41.11
CA ALA A 13 38.35 -13.51 -40.39
C ALA A 13 37.31 -14.53 -39.91
N TYR A 14 37.35 -15.74 -40.48
CA TYR A 14 36.41 -16.82 -40.14
C TYR A 14 36.95 -17.78 -39.06
N ASP A 15 38.27 -17.83 -38.89
CA ASP A 15 38.97 -18.77 -38.00
C ASP A 15 39.51 -18.09 -36.73
N GLN A 16 38.98 -16.91 -36.39
CA GLN A 16 39.34 -16.20 -35.16
C GLN A 16 38.19 -16.28 -34.16
N PRO A 17 38.48 -16.39 -32.85
CA PRO A 17 37.45 -16.28 -31.84
C PRO A 17 36.80 -14.89 -31.88
N ASP A 18 35.48 -14.84 -31.70
CA ASP A 18 34.71 -13.59 -31.72
C ASP A 18 35.09 -12.65 -30.56
N VAL A 19 35.57 -13.19 -29.44
CA VAL A 19 35.92 -12.44 -28.22
C VAL A 19 37.26 -12.94 -27.68
N TYR A 20 38.14 -11.99 -27.35
CA TYR A 20 39.39 -12.25 -26.62
C TYR A 20 39.23 -11.68 -25.21
N GLU A 21 38.92 -12.54 -24.24
CA GLU A 21 38.76 -12.18 -22.84
C GLU A 21 39.78 -12.91 -21.96
N THR A 22 40.06 -12.34 -20.79
CA THR A 22 40.84 -13.01 -19.75
C THR A 22 39.98 -14.04 -19.03
N ASP A 23 40.58 -15.12 -18.54
CA ASP A 23 39.86 -16.14 -17.77
C ASP A 23 39.07 -15.51 -16.62
N ASP A 24 37.75 -15.76 -16.61
CA ASP A 24 36.85 -15.14 -15.65
C ASP A 24 37.09 -15.74 -14.26
N LEU A 25 37.54 -14.91 -13.32
CA LEU A 25 37.75 -15.32 -11.94
C LEU A 25 36.40 -15.28 -11.19
N PRO A 26 36.12 -16.25 -10.30
CA PRO A 26 34.86 -16.27 -9.57
C PRO A 26 34.63 -14.94 -8.83
N GLU A 27 33.48 -14.30 -9.08
CA GLU A 27 33.07 -13.01 -8.48
C GLU A 27 33.12 -13.02 -6.93
N GLU A 28 33.05 -14.22 -6.31
CA GLU A 28 33.13 -14.42 -4.85
C GLU A 28 34.44 -13.93 -4.21
N ASP A 29 35.49 -13.70 -4.99
CA ASP A 29 36.78 -13.18 -4.49
C ASP A 29 36.97 -11.68 -4.71
N GLN A 30 36.02 -10.99 -5.36
CA GLN A 30 36.14 -9.55 -5.67
C GLN A 30 35.43 -8.63 -4.66
N ASP A 31 34.44 -9.12 -3.91
CA ASP A 31 33.51 -8.28 -3.13
C ASP A 31 33.62 -8.37 -1.59
N LYS A 32 34.56 -9.15 -1.04
CA LYS A 32 34.63 -9.38 0.42
C LYS A 32 35.05 -8.15 1.24
N ASP A 33 35.74 -7.19 0.64
CA ASP A 33 36.40 -6.10 1.37
C ASP A 33 35.71 -4.73 1.26
N LEU A 34 34.72 -4.55 0.39
CA LEU A 34 34.14 -3.22 0.11
C LEU A 34 32.91 -2.87 0.98
N TYR A 35 32.20 -3.87 1.51
CA TYR A 35 30.94 -3.70 2.23
C TYR A 35 30.94 -4.28 3.64
N ASP A 36 32.11 -4.39 4.27
CA ASP A 36 32.15 -4.71 5.70
C ASP A 36 31.73 -3.50 6.54
N HIS A 37 30.42 -3.26 6.62
CA HIS A 37 29.81 -2.34 7.58
C HIS A 37 30.05 -2.75 9.05
N SER A 38 30.69 -3.90 9.32
CA SER A 38 31.12 -4.25 10.68
C SER A 38 32.32 -3.40 11.15
N SER A 39 33.14 -2.89 10.23
CA SER A 39 34.32 -2.08 10.58
C SER A 39 33.99 -0.66 11.04
N ILE A 40 32.91 -0.04 10.52
CA ILE A 40 32.33 1.21 11.08
C ILE A 40 31.34 0.89 12.22
N GLY A 41 30.96 -0.39 12.33
CA GLY A 41 30.04 -1.02 13.29
C GLY A 41 30.43 -0.85 14.76
N ASN A 42 31.72 -0.98 15.01
CA ASN A 42 32.29 -1.18 16.35
C ASN A 42 33.12 0.03 16.80
N ALA A 43 32.66 1.25 16.54
CA ALA A 43 33.27 2.44 17.12
C ALA A 43 32.73 2.62 18.54
N ASP A 44 33.58 2.41 19.57
CA ASP A 44 33.23 2.53 21.00
C ASP A 44 32.68 3.91 21.41
N CYS A 45 32.82 4.92 20.54
CA CYS A 45 32.34 6.29 20.77
C CYS A 45 30.99 6.62 20.11
N ILE A 46 30.33 5.66 19.43
CA ILE A 46 29.06 5.89 18.74
C ILE A 46 27.99 4.92 19.26
N GLU A 47 27.02 5.43 20.01
CA GLU A 47 25.82 4.67 20.37
C GLU A 47 24.87 4.57 19.17
N ARG A 48 24.57 3.34 18.74
CA ARG A 48 23.63 3.08 17.65
C ARG A 48 22.27 2.71 18.21
N LEU A 49 21.32 3.64 18.07
CA LEU A 49 19.94 3.40 18.45
C LEU A 49 19.15 2.83 17.27
N HIS A 50 18.59 1.63 17.44
CA HIS A 50 17.65 1.07 16.47
C HIS A 50 16.30 1.79 16.57
N ILE A 51 15.98 2.61 15.58
CA ILE A 51 14.71 3.32 15.52
C ILE A 51 13.71 2.49 14.71
N SER A 52 12.68 1.99 15.39
CA SER A 52 11.53 1.35 14.77
C SER A 52 10.47 2.39 14.45
N ALA A 53 10.17 2.58 13.15
CA ALA A 53 9.13 3.52 12.71
C ALA A 53 7.75 3.19 13.30
N LYS A 54 7.46 1.89 13.54
CA LYS A 54 6.20 1.44 14.15
C LYS A 54 6.09 1.88 15.60
N ASP A 55 7.18 1.79 16.36
CA ASP A 55 7.17 2.15 17.78
C ASP A 55 7.21 3.66 17.95
N ALA A 56 7.96 4.38 17.11
CA ALA A 56 7.89 5.83 17.02
C ALA A 56 6.44 6.31 16.74
N LEU A 57 5.76 5.73 15.75
CA LEU A 57 4.36 6.08 15.46
C LEU A 57 3.47 5.86 16.68
N LYS A 58 3.58 4.73 17.39
CA LYS A 58 2.81 4.51 18.62
C LYS A 58 3.08 5.58 19.68
N THR A 59 4.34 5.99 19.86
CA THR A 59 4.71 7.01 20.87
C THR A 59 4.18 8.42 20.55
N PHE A 60 3.97 8.74 19.27
CA PHE A 60 3.46 10.04 18.82
C PHE A 60 1.99 10.02 18.40
N LYS A 61 1.36 8.84 18.32
CA LYS A 61 -0.08 8.72 18.00
C LYS A 61 -0.91 9.44 19.07
N GLY A 62 -1.72 10.40 18.64
CA GLY A 62 -2.56 11.20 19.52
C GLY A 62 -1.90 12.48 20.05
N LYS A 63 -0.61 12.71 19.80
CA LYS A 63 0.05 13.99 20.09
C LYS A 63 -0.09 14.90 18.86
N SER A 64 -0.81 16.00 18.99
CA SER A 64 -0.92 17.03 17.96
C SER A 64 -0.19 18.31 18.38
N LEU A 65 0.37 19.03 17.42
CA LEU A 65 1.01 20.32 17.64
C LEU A 65 0.07 21.42 17.17
N VAL A 66 -0.14 22.45 17.99
CA VAL A 66 -1.00 23.58 17.63
C VAL A 66 -0.14 24.68 16.99
N PRO A 67 -0.35 25.03 15.70
CA PRO A 67 0.44 26.05 15.00
C PRO A 67 -0.09 27.48 15.27
N ARG A 68 -0.52 27.79 16.49
CA ARG A 68 -1.06 29.13 16.81
C ARG A 68 0.06 30.04 17.29
N ASN A 69 0.27 31.15 16.59
CA ASN A 69 1.27 32.20 16.91
C ASN A 69 2.73 31.70 16.94
N VAL A 70 3.09 30.75 16.08
CA VAL A 70 4.49 30.33 15.90
C VAL A 70 5.26 31.45 15.21
N ASP A 71 6.17 32.08 15.93
CA ASP A 71 7.04 33.14 15.40
C ASP A 71 8.50 32.83 15.78
N PHE A 72 9.33 32.52 14.77
CA PHE A 72 10.78 32.31 14.90
C PHE A 72 11.58 33.58 14.60
N SER A 73 10.92 34.71 14.33
CA SER A 73 11.63 35.97 14.28
C SER A 73 12.07 36.29 15.70
N ASP A 74 13.39 36.24 15.92
CA ASP A 74 14.09 36.42 17.20
C ASP A 74 13.99 37.87 17.73
N ARG A 75 12.86 38.53 17.45
CA ARG A 75 12.50 39.88 17.87
C ARG A 75 12.12 39.84 19.34
N LEU A 76 12.89 40.55 20.16
CA LEU A 76 12.64 40.75 21.58
C LEU A 76 11.24 41.35 21.79
N SER A 77 10.33 40.59 22.39
CA SER A 77 8.96 40.99 22.68
C SER A 77 8.57 40.63 24.11
N LYS A 78 7.53 41.25 24.65
CA LYS A 78 7.04 40.98 26.02
C LYS A 78 6.40 39.59 26.19
N LYS A 79 6.02 38.92 25.10
CA LYS A 79 5.49 37.56 25.12
C LYS A 79 6.61 36.57 24.77
N ILE A 80 6.67 35.45 25.49
CA ILE A 80 7.56 34.34 25.16
C ILE A 80 7.16 33.82 23.78
N ARG A 81 8.05 34.01 22.80
CA ARG A 81 7.91 33.51 21.43
C ARG A 81 8.70 32.22 21.32
N THR A 82 8.16 31.16 21.88
CA THR A 82 8.68 29.79 21.69
C THR A 82 7.71 29.05 20.79
N GLY A 83 8.24 28.23 19.88
CA GLY A 83 7.55 27.69 18.70
C GLY A 83 6.25 26.90 18.94
N TYR A 84 6.21 25.65 18.51
CA TYR A 84 4.99 24.85 18.60
C TYR A 84 4.65 24.53 20.06
N ASP A 85 3.40 24.78 20.46
CA ASP A 85 2.89 24.39 21.78
C ASP A 85 2.23 22.99 21.69
N ALA A 86 2.56 22.12 22.64
CA ALA A 86 2.09 20.75 22.73
C ALA A 86 0.91 20.60 23.70
N ARG A 87 0.07 21.64 23.83
CA ARG A 87 -1.19 21.59 24.58
C ARG A 87 -2.23 20.80 23.81
N SER A 88 -2.11 19.48 23.84
CA SER A 88 -3.15 18.57 23.38
C SER A 88 -3.53 17.69 24.57
N GLY A 89 -4.77 17.86 25.04
CA GLY A 89 -5.41 17.07 26.09
C GLY A 89 -6.91 17.08 25.86
N ASP A 90 -7.62 16.07 26.35
CA ASP A 90 -9.03 15.74 26.04
C ASP A 90 -10.08 16.78 26.49
N TRP A 91 -9.64 17.96 26.94
CA TRP A 91 -10.48 19.04 27.44
C TRP A 91 -10.13 20.35 26.74
N GLU A 92 -10.74 20.61 25.60
CA GLU A 92 -10.60 21.88 24.88
C GLU A 92 -11.49 22.96 25.52
N LEU A 93 -10.94 23.70 26.48
CA LEU A 93 -11.45 25.03 26.82
C LEU A 93 -10.99 26.01 25.73
N VAL A 94 -11.93 26.52 24.95
CA VAL A 94 -11.65 27.56 23.94
C VAL A 94 -11.06 28.80 24.63
N GLY A 95 -9.90 29.24 24.13
CA GLY A 95 -9.27 30.47 24.57
C GLY A 95 -10.09 31.71 24.20
N VAL A 96 -9.93 32.77 24.99
CA VAL A 96 -10.64 34.06 24.87
C VAL A 96 -10.66 34.57 23.42
N GLY A 97 -11.84 34.64 22.80
CA GLY A 97 -12.07 35.34 21.52
C GLY A 97 -12.81 34.57 20.41
N GLU A 98 -13.10 33.27 20.59
CA GLU A 98 -13.88 32.47 19.61
C GLU A 98 -15.32 32.21 20.10
N LYS A 99 -16.27 32.05 19.16
CA LYS A 99 -17.69 31.79 19.51
C LYS A 99 -17.88 30.34 19.95
N GLU A 100 -18.18 30.13 21.23
CA GLU A 100 -18.41 28.82 21.83
C GLU A 100 -19.61 28.09 21.21
N THR A 101 -19.48 26.78 20.98
CA THR A 101 -20.64 25.92 20.68
C THR A 101 -21.51 25.73 21.94
N PRO A 102 -22.83 25.49 21.82
CA PRO A 102 -23.71 25.33 22.99
C PRO A 102 -23.27 24.23 23.96
N ILE A 103 -22.71 23.13 23.43
CA ILE A 103 -22.23 22.01 24.25
C ILE A 103 -20.90 22.32 24.96
N GLN A 104 -20.02 23.08 24.31
CA GLN A 104 -18.77 23.52 24.92
C GLN A 104 -19.01 24.59 26.00
N LYS A 105 -19.99 25.48 25.78
CA LYS A 105 -20.43 26.45 26.77
C LYS A 105 -21.02 25.78 28.01
N TYR A 106 -21.79 24.72 27.81
CA TYR A 106 -22.33 23.89 28.89
C TYR A 106 -21.21 23.25 29.73
N GLN A 107 -20.20 22.66 29.07
CA GLN A 107 -19.06 22.05 29.74
C GLN A 107 -18.21 23.09 30.51
N ARG A 108 -17.97 24.28 29.94
CA ARG A 108 -17.30 25.38 30.64
C ARG A 108 -18.07 25.80 31.89
N LEU A 109 -19.38 26.01 31.78
CA LEU A 109 -20.22 26.39 32.92
C LEU A 109 -20.22 25.31 34.01
N GLN A 110 -20.16 24.03 33.62
CA GLN A 110 -20.03 22.92 34.57
C GLN A 110 -18.69 22.95 35.32
N CYS A 111 -17.59 23.31 34.65
CA CYS A 111 -16.29 23.48 35.28
C CYS A 111 -16.24 24.72 36.17
N GLU A 112 -16.68 25.89 35.68
CA GLU A 112 -16.70 27.15 36.44
C GLU A 112 -17.56 27.04 37.71
N MET A 113 -18.66 26.30 37.67
CA MET A 113 -19.51 26.09 38.84
C MET A 113 -18.90 25.11 39.86
N LYS A 114 -18.08 24.15 39.41
CA LYS A 114 -17.30 23.29 40.32
C LYS A 114 -16.17 24.07 40.98
N GLU A 115 -15.45 24.88 40.21
CA GLU A 115 -14.38 25.76 40.72
C GLU A 115 -14.93 26.73 41.78
N LEU A 116 -16.08 27.36 41.51
CA LEU A 116 -16.72 28.26 42.46
C LEU A 116 -17.24 27.53 43.72
N MET A 117 -17.65 26.25 43.61
CA MET A 117 -17.98 25.41 44.76
C MET A 117 -16.74 25.13 45.63
N GLU A 118 -15.62 24.83 44.99
CA GLU A 118 -14.33 24.59 45.65
C GLU A 118 -13.84 25.87 46.36
N GLU A 119 -13.92 27.04 45.72
CA GLU A 119 -13.56 28.33 46.33
C GLU A 119 -14.42 28.67 47.54
N ILE A 120 -15.74 28.48 47.49
CA ILE A 120 -16.62 28.73 48.63
C ILE A 120 -16.34 27.73 49.76
N SER A 121 -16.05 26.47 49.43
CA SER A 121 -15.66 25.48 50.43
C SER A 121 -14.33 25.84 51.13
N ALA A 122 -13.36 26.36 50.37
CA ALA A 122 -12.10 26.85 50.92
C ALA A 122 -12.31 28.11 51.80
N LEU A 123 -13.16 29.05 51.37
CA LEU A 123 -13.54 30.23 52.15
C LEU A 123 -14.31 29.86 53.43
N LYS A 124 -15.08 28.78 53.40
CA LYS A 124 -15.77 28.23 54.58
C LYS A 124 -14.81 27.59 55.56
N GLU A 125 -13.72 26.99 55.10
CA GLU A 125 -12.66 26.49 55.97
C GLU A 125 -11.84 27.64 56.59
N THR A 126 -11.47 28.65 55.81
CA THR A 126 -10.75 29.83 56.35
C THR A 126 -11.62 30.68 57.28
N ALA A 127 -12.94 30.78 57.04
CA ALA A 127 -13.87 31.48 57.92
C ALA A 127 -14.27 30.71 59.19
N LYS A 128 -13.90 29.42 59.33
CA LYS A 128 -14.01 28.70 60.61
C LYS A 128 -12.90 29.08 61.59
N ASP A 129 -11.77 29.59 61.09
CA ASP A 129 -10.62 30.01 61.91
C ASP A 129 -10.79 31.45 62.46
N GLU A 130 -11.57 32.31 61.81
CA GLU A 130 -11.89 33.67 62.29
C GLU A 130 -13.39 33.85 62.60
N ASN A 131 -13.74 34.00 63.89
CA ASN A 131 -15.10 33.92 64.44
C ASN A 131 -16.21 34.76 63.74
N ALA A 132 -17.22 34.04 63.22
CA ALA A 132 -18.64 34.02 63.67
C ALA A 132 -19.64 35.16 63.36
N LYS A 133 -19.51 35.94 62.27
CA LYS A 133 -20.66 36.79 61.81
C LYS A 133 -21.14 36.61 60.37
N ASP A 134 -20.34 36.01 59.49
CA ASP A 134 -20.74 35.72 58.09
C ASP A 134 -21.03 34.23 57.82
N SER A 135 -20.86 33.35 58.82
CA SER A 135 -21.01 31.90 58.70
C SER A 135 -22.42 31.40 58.37
N LEU A 136 -23.45 32.26 58.42
CA LEU A 136 -24.81 31.92 58.00
C LEU A 136 -25.06 32.15 56.50
N SER A 137 -24.23 32.97 55.84
CA SER A 137 -24.37 33.26 54.39
C SER A 137 -23.78 32.13 53.54
N PHE A 138 -22.58 31.66 53.88
CA PHE A 138 -21.88 30.57 53.16
C PHE A 138 -22.70 29.27 53.00
N PRO A 139 -23.34 28.69 54.04
CA PRO A 139 -24.12 27.47 53.88
C PRO A 139 -25.38 27.68 53.02
N VAL A 140 -25.94 28.91 53.00
CA VAL A 140 -27.07 29.23 52.10
C VAL A 140 -26.59 29.29 50.66
N VAL A 141 -25.44 29.91 50.40
CA VAL A 141 -24.82 29.96 49.07
C VAL A 141 -24.40 28.57 48.60
N ASP A 142 -23.84 27.72 49.47
CA ASP A 142 -23.52 26.31 49.16
C ASP A 142 -24.77 25.54 48.69
N THR A 143 -25.87 25.63 49.45
CA THR A 143 -27.12 24.94 49.09
C THR A 143 -27.76 25.50 47.81
N GLN A 144 -27.55 26.78 47.50
CA GLN A 144 -27.97 27.39 46.25
C GLN A 144 -27.08 26.93 45.09
N LEU A 145 -25.78 26.78 45.30
CA LEU A 145 -24.84 26.29 44.30
C LEU A 145 -25.10 24.83 43.94
N GLU A 146 -25.34 23.98 44.94
CA GLU A 146 -25.73 22.58 44.72
C GLU A 146 -27.05 22.47 43.94
N LYS A 147 -28.01 23.38 44.19
CA LYS A 147 -29.25 23.44 43.42
C LYS A 147 -28.98 23.87 41.97
N MET A 148 -28.16 24.88 41.76
CA MET A 148 -27.77 25.32 40.40
C MET A 148 -26.98 24.25 39.66
N GLN A 149 -26.14 23.48 40.35
CA GLN A 149 -25.42 22.34 39.80
C GLN A 149 -26.35 21.22 39.37
N LYS A 150 -27.33 20.89 40.22
CA LYS A 150 -28.38 19.92 39.87
C LYS A 150 -29.22 20.40 38.68
N GLN A 151 -29.59 21.68 38.66
CA GLN A 151 -30.31 22.26 37.52
C GLN A 151 -29.49 22.21 36.23
N LEU A 152 -28.19 22.50 36.28
CA LEU A 152 -27.32 22.42 35.12
C LEU A 152 -27.10 20.96 34.67
N SER A 153 -26.94 20.01 35.60
CA SER A 153 -26.87 18.59 35.24
C SER A 153 -28.19 18.04 34.71
N ASP A 154 -29.34 18.53 35.19
CA ASP A 154 -30.68 18.13 34.74
C ASP A 154 -31.04 18.75 33.38
N LEU A 155 -30.47 19.90 33.05
CA LEU A 155 -30.66 20.57 31.76
C LEU A 155 -30.06 19.80 30.58
N GLN A 156 -29.50 18.59 30.78
CA GLN A 156 -28.87 17.69 29.79
C GLN A 156 -29.29 18.08 28.37
N LEU A 157 -28.48 18.94 27.75
CA LEU A 157 -28.77 19.48 26.42
C LEU A 157 -28.84 18.35 25.38
N GLU A 158 -28.32 17.18 25.75
CA GLU A 158 -28.42 15.92 25.04
C GLU A 158 -29.87 15.38 24.91
N GLU A 159 -30.70 15.54 25.94
CA GLU A 159 -32.09 15.08 25.96
C GLU A 159 -33.05 16.13 25.34
N SER A 160 -32.77 17.42 25.52
CA SER A 160 -33.61 18.53 25.02
C SER A 160 -33.33 18.95 23.58
N LEU A 161 -32.09 18.78 23.06
CA LEU A 161 -31.84 18.89 21.62
C LEU A 161 -32.25 17.60 20.87
N GLY A 162 -32.52 16.52 21.57
CA GLY A 162 -32.99 15.26 20.99
C GLY A 162 -31.90 14.53 20.19
N SER A 163 -31.93 13.20 20.26
CA SER A 163 -31.09 12.33 19.44
C SER A 163 -31.24 12.58 17.94
N GLU A 164 -32.36 13.19 17.51
CA GLU A 164 -32.60 13.59 16.12
C GLU A 164 -31.69 14.73 15.66
N LEU A 165 -31.52 15.81 16.44
CA LEU A 165 -30.60 16.88 16.03
C LEU A 165 -29.15 16.41 16.14
N ILE A 166 -28.81 15.61 17.16
CA ILE A 166 -27.47 15.02 17.30
C ILE A 166 -27.17 14.08 16.13
N SER A 167 -28.12 13.24 15.69
CA SER A 167 -27.95 12.41 14.50
C SER A 167 -27.89 13.22 13.20
N SER A 168 -28.59 14.36 13.12
CA SER A 168 -28.52 15.28 11.96
C SER A 168 -27.26 16.15 11.94
N LEU A 169 -26.66 16.41 13.11
CA LEU A 169 -25.39 17.12 13.26
C LEU A 169 -24.21 16.17 13.04
N ASN A 170 -24.32 14.92 13.49
CA ASN A 170 -23.34 13.85 13.24
C ASN A 170 -23.38 13.34 11.79
N ASP A 171 -24.54 13.35 11.13
CA ASP A 171 -24.69 13.00 9.71
C ASP A 171 -25.74 13.88 9.00
N PRO A 172 -25.35 15.08 8.56
CA PRO A 172 -26.23 15.98 7.81
C PRO A 172 -26.64 15.41 6.45
N GLN A 173 -25.86 14.49 5.88
CA GLN A 173 -26.13 13.85 4.59
C GLN A 173 -27.23 12.79 4.73
N GLY A 174 -27.17 11.96 5.78
CA GLY A 174 -28.17 10.93 6.08
C GLY A 174 -29.57 11.51 6.38
N ALA A 175 -29.64 12.65 7.07
CA ALA A 175 -30.90 13.34 7.35
C ALA A 175 -31.56 13.92 6.08
N GLN A 176 -30.75 14.46 5.15
CA GLN A 176 -31.23 14.94 3.85
C GLN A 176 -31.75 13.79 2.97
N TYR A 177 -31.06 12.65 2.98
CA TYR A 177 -31.48 11.44 2.24
C TYR A 177 -32.83 10.90 2.72
N LYS A 178 -33.06 10.83 4.03
CA LYS A 178 -34.35 10.41 4.61
C LYS A 178 -35.51 11.35 4.22
N LYS A 179 -35.27 12.66 4.23
CA LYS A 179 -36.26 13.66 3.80
C LYS A 179 -36.60 13.53 2.31
N MET A 180 -35.60 13.33 1.47
CA MET A 180 -35.79 13.11 0.03
C MET A 180 -36.58 11.82 -0.24
N LEU A 181 -36.27 10.73 0.45
CA LEU A 181 -37.04 9.48 0.35
C LEU A 181 -38.50 9.66 0.77
N ALA A 182 -38.77 10.39 1.86
CA ALA A 182 -40.13 10.70 2.29
C ALA A 182 -40.90 11.53 1.24
N GLN A 183 -40.24 12.52 0.63
CA GLN A 183 -40.82 13.32 -0.46
C GLN A 183 -41.13 12.46 -1.69
N LEU A 184 -40.24 11.54 -2.06
CA LEU A 184 -40.47 10.59 -3.15
C LEU A 184 -41.61 9.61 -2.86
N GLN A 185 -41.75 9.15 -1.60
CA GLN A 185 -42.87 8.32 -1.16
C GLN A 185 -44.20 9.06 -1.23
N THR A 186 -44.26 10.33 -0.81
CA THR A 186 -45.47 11.15 -0.94
C THR A 186 -45.86 11.39 -2.40
N PHE A 187 -44.87 11.51 -3.29
CA PHE A 187 -45.10 11.66 -4.73
C PHE A 187 -45.65 10.37 -5.35
N ASN A 188 -45.17 9.21 -4.90
CA ASN A 188 -45.64 7.91 -5.40
C ASN A 188 -47.08 7.59 -4.95
N VAL A 189 -47.50 8.09 -3.79
CA VAL A 189 -48.89 7.96 -3.29
C VAL A 189 -49.87 8.88 -4.03
N GLY A 190 -49.43 10.04 -4.52
CA GLY A 190 -50.27 10.98 -5.29
C GLY A 190 -50.52 10.58 -6.75
N SER A 191 -49.78 9.60 -7.30
CA SER A 191 -49.86 9.23 -8.72
C SER A 191 -50.73 7.99 -9.01
N SER A 192 -51.46 7.47 -8.02
CA SER A 192 -52.52 6.48 -8.24
C SER A 192 -53.89 7.18 -8.18
N TYR A 193 -54.68 7.01 -9.25
CA TYR A 193 -56.05 7.54 -9.49
C TYR A 193 -56.16 8.89 -10.23
N ASN A 194 -56.10 8.85 -11.57
CA ASN A 194 -57.28 8.98 -12.45
C ASN A 194 -56.82 8.99 -13.91
N HIS A 195 -57.21 7.96 -14.65
CA HIS A 195 -56.95 7.80 -16.07
C HIS A 195 -58.30 7.96 -16.79
N GLU A 196 -58.55 9.12 -17.41
CA GLU A 196 -59.49 9.24 -18.52
C GLU A 196 -59.02 10.33 -19.50
N ASP A 197 -59.41 10.11 -20.76
CA ASP A 197 -58.86 10.63 -22.00
C ASP A 197 -58.98 12.15 -22.22
N SER A 198 -57.96 12.76 -22.84
CA SER A 198 -58.14 13.55 -24.06
C SER A 198 -56.81 13.92 -24.70
N ALA A 199 -56.74 13.70 -26.01
CA ALA A 199 -55.70 14.20 -26.89
C ALA A 199 -55.90 15.70 -27.17
N GLN A 200 -54.85 16.52 -27.05
CA GLN A 200 -54.44 17.52 -28.05
C GLN A 200 -53.18 18.29 -27.63
N ALA A 201 -52.44 18.69 -28.65
CA ALA A 201 -51.09 19.25 -28.60
C ALA A 201 -51.02 20.74 -28.22
N ASP A 202 -49.77 21.15 -27.97
CA ASP A 202 -49.19 22.50 -27.97
C ASP A 202 -49.39 23.43 -26.76
N LYS A 203 -48.31 23.57 -25.95
CA LYS A 203 -47.58 24.85 -25.79
C LYS A 203 -46.37 24.71 -24.85
N ALA A 204 -45.30 25.41 -25.23
CA ALA A 204 -44.07 25.56 -24.47
C ALA A 204 -44.31 26.20 -23.09
N GLY A 205 -43.50 25.78 -22.12
CA GLY A 205 -43.16 26.59 -20.96
C GLY A 205 -44.11 26.53 -19.77
N HIS A 206 -44.32 25.36 -19.19
CA HIS A 206 -44.48 25.25 -17.73
C HIS A 206 -43.79 23.97 -17.27
N LEU A 207 -42.75 24.13 -16.45
CA LEU A 207 -42.18 23.02 -15.68
C LEU A 207 -43.34 22.50 -14.81
N ALA A 208 -43.88 21.35 -15.20
CA ALA A 208 -44.89 20.66 -14.44
C ALA A 208 -44.37 20.47 -13.02
N ASP A 209 -45.12 21.00 -12.05
CA ASP A 209 -44.91 20.89 -10.62
C ASP A 209 -45.15 19.44 -10.18
N GLY A 210 -44.28 18.54 -10.67
CA GLY A 210 -44.38 17.11 -10.44
C GLY A 210 -43.62 16.17 -11.37
N LEU A 211 -42.60 16.62 -12.10
CA LEU A 211 -41.73 15.71 -12.85
C LEU A 211 -40.46 15.37 -12.04
N VAL A 212 -40.42 14.18 -11.44
CA VAL A 212 -39.20 13.66 -10.77
C VAL A 212 -38.23 13.17 -11.84
N GLN A 213 -37.27 14.02 -12.22
CA GLN A 213 -36.20 13.64 -13.14
C GLN A 213 -35.06 12.96 -12.37
N TYR A 214 -34.96 11.63 -12.50
CA TYR A 214 -33.81 10.88 -11.99
C TYR A 214 -32.64 10.96 -12.96
N GLN A 215 -31.66 11.82 -12.64
CA GLN A 215 -30.38 11.84 -13.33
C GLN A 215 -29.38 10.96 -12.60
N MET A 216 -29.17 9.73 -13.08
CA MET A 216 -28.10 8.87 -12.61
C MET A 216 -26.75 9.43 -13.06
N THR A 217 -25.99 10.01 -12.14
CA THR A 217 -24.60 10.38 -12.38
C THR A 217 -23.70 9.21 -12.00
N LEU A 218 -23.20 8.49 -13.01
CA LEU A 218 -22.15 7.50 -12.76
C LEU A 218 -20.89 8.26 -12.34
N ARG A 219 -20.41 8.04 -11.11
CA ARG A 219 -19.11 8.57 -10.67
C ARG A 219 -18.02 7.60 -11.14
N PRO A 220 -17.27 7.90 -12.21
CA PRO A 220 -16.27 6.98 -12.76
C PRO A 220 -15.18 6.61 -11.74
N GLY A 221 -14.92 7.49 -10.77
CA GLY A 221 -13.98 7.23 -9.67
C GLY A 221 -14.36 6.03 -8.81
N HIS A 222 -15.64 5.69 -8.65
CA HIS A 222 -16.04 4.55 -7.81
C HIS A 222 -15.70 3.21 -8.46
N ILE A 223 -15.95 3.05 -9.76
CA ILE A 223 -15.62 1.82 -10.51
C ILE A 223 -14.10 1.63 -10.58
N GLN A 224 -13.35 2.71 -10.76
CA GLN A 224 -11.88 2.65 -10.72
C GLN A 224 -11.39 2.27 -9.33
N LEU A 225 -11.98 2.83 -8.26
CA LEU A 225 -11.63 2.50 -6.88
C LEU A 225 -11.92 1.03 -6.55
N GLU A 226 -13.04 0.47 -7.00
CA GLU A 226 -13.33 -0.96 -6.81
C GLU A 226 -12.33 -1.87 -7.54
N LYS A 227 -11.92 -1.49 -8.77
CA LYS A 227 -10.89 -2.22 -9.52
C LYS A 227 -9.54 -2.15 -8.82
N THR A 228 -9.13 -0.97 -8.37
CA THR A 228 -7.86 -0.80 -7.64
C THR A 228 -7.89 -1.51 -6.30
N TYR A 229 -9.03 -1.50 -5.59
CA TYR A 229 -9.18 -2.25 -4.35
C TYR A 229 -8.91 -3.75 -4.55
N ARG A 230 -9.53 -4.38 -5.56
CA ARG A 230 -9.27 -5.80 -5.88
C ARG A 230 -7.82 -6.07 -6.26
N LEU A 231 -7.19 -5.16 -7.00
CA LEU A 231 -5.78 -5.25 -7.35
C LEU A 231 -4.88 -5.15 -6.11
N THR A 232 -5.16 -4.22 -5.20
CA THR A 232 -4.41 -4.08 -3.93
C THR A 232 -4.60 -5.28 -3.01
N GLU A 233 -5.75 -5.93 -3.00
CA GLU A 233 -5.98 -7.17 -2.24
C GLU A 233 -5.10 -8.31 -2.77
N LEU A 234 -5.04 -8.47 -4.10
CA LEU A 234 -4.16 -9.45 -4.75
C LEU A 234 -2.69 -9.13 -4.49
N GLU A 235 -2.27 -7.87 -4.60
CA GLU A 235 -0.91 -7.43 -4.27
C GLU A 235 -0.57 -7.74 -2.81
N GLN A 236 -1.44 -7.40 -1.85
CA GLN A 236 -1.20 -7.73 -0.43
C GLN A 236 -1.04 -9.23 -0.20
N ARG A 237 -1.82 -10.06 -0.90
CA ARG A 237 -1.70 -11.52 -0.80
C ARG A 237 -0.39 -12.01 -1.43
N ILE A 238 0.00 -11.46 -2.58
CA ILE A 238 1.28 -11.76 -3.23
C ILE A 238 2.43 -11.35 -2.32
N THR A 239 2.43 -10.14 -1.77
CA THR A 239 3.46 -9.67 -0.82
C THR A 239 3.55 -10.56 0.43
N LYS A 240 2.41 -11.06 0.95
CA LYS A 240 2.42 -12.04 2.03
C LYS A 240 3.09 -13.35 1.59
N MET A 241 2.75 -13.88 0.42
CA MET A 241 3.39 -15.08 -0.12
C MET A 241 4.89 -14.88 -0.38
N GLU A 242 5.28 -13.74 -0.94
CA GLU A 242 6.68 -13.34 -1.16
C GLU A 242 7.45 -13.18 0.15
N SER A 243 6.81 -12.67 1.20
CA SER A 243 7.44 -12.54 2.52
C SER A 243 7.71 -13.89 3.17
N LEU A 244 6.83 -14.88 2.95
CA LEU A 244 6.96 -16.24 3.47
C LEU A 244 7.99 -17.07 2.69
N ILE A 245 7.95 -16.95 1.36
CA ILE A 245 8.85 -17.69 0.45
C ILE A 245 10.23 -17.03 0.39
N GLY A 246 10.30 -15.72 0.58
CA GLY A 246 11.50 -14.90 0.47
C GLY A 246 11.74 -14.45 -0.98
N ALA A 247 11.74 -13.14 -1.20
CA ALA A 247 12.00 -12.55 -2.53
C ALA A 247 13.49 -12.57 -2.95
N THR A 248 14.41 -12.89 -2.03
CA THR A 248 15.86 -12.77 -2.28
C THR A 248 16.47 -14.12 -2.64
N PRO A 249 17.11 -14.26 -3.83
CA PRO A 249 17.80 -15.49 -4.22
C PRO A 249 18.90 -15.87 -3.22
N ALA A 250 19.51 -14.89 -2.52
CA ALA A 250 20.48 -15.13 -1.45
C ALA A 250 19.92 -15.84 -0.20
N LYS A 251 18.60 -15.80 0.06
CA LYS A 251 17.97 -16.59 1.14
C LYS A 251 17.62 -18.01 0.66
N LEU A 252 17.24 -18.16 -0.62
CA LEU A 252 17.08 -19.48 -1.25
C LEU A 252 18.41 -20.22 -1.42
N GLY A 253 19.49 -19.51 -1.73
CA GLY A 253 20.84 -20.07 -1.79
C GLY A 253 21.30 -20.69 -0.46
N ARG A 254 20.90 -20.10 0.68
CA ARG A 254 21.16 -20.68 2.02
C ARG A 254 20.43 -22.00 2.27
N LEU A 255 19.33 -22.25 1.56
CA LEU A 255 18.59 -23.52 1.61
C LEU A 255 19.15 -24.57 0.62
N GLY A 256 20.27 -24.26 -0.06
CA GLY A 256 21.01 -25.21 -0.90
C GLY A 256 20.49 -25.34 -2.33
N GLY A 257 19.68 -24.39 -2.82
CA GLY A 257 19.20 -24.38 -4.21
C GLY A 257 19.06 -22.97 -4.74
N GLY A 258 20.12 -22.43 -5.33
CA GLY A 258 20.06 -21.17 -6.07
C GLY A 258 19.22 -21.29 -7.36
N ASP A 259 19.28 -22.46 -8.00
CA ASP A 259 18.70 -22.67 -9.34
C ASP A 259 17.56 -23.71 -9.38
N ARG A 260 17.19 -24.28 -8.23
CA ARG A 260 16.20 -25.36 -8.14
C ARG A 260 14.88 -24.86 -7.58
N SER A 261 13.79 -25.43 -8.06
CA SER A 261 12.46 -25.13 -7.51
C SER A 261 12.40 -25.47 -6.02
N LEU A 262 11.64 -24.70 -5.24
CA LEU A 262 11.44 -24.96 -3.79
C LEU A 262 10.88 -26.36 -3.51
N LEU A 263 10.11 -26.90 -4.45
CA LEU A 263 9.59 -28.25 -4.38
C LEU A 263 10.72 -29.28 -4.49
N GLU A 264 11.64 -29.09 -5.44
CA GLU A 264 12.78 -29.97 -5.64
C GLU A 264 13.75 -29.91 -4.45
N THR A 265 14.00 -28.72 -3.88
CA THR A 265 14.82 -28.61 -2.68
C THR A 265 14.16 -29.25 -1.46
N ALA A 266 12.84 -29.12 -1.30
CA ALA A 266 12.09 -29.79 -0.23
C ALA A 266 12.08 -31.32 -0.40
N GLN A 267 11.94 -31.84 -1.63
CA GLN A 267 12.04 -33.26 -1.94
C GLN A 267 13.46 -33.80 -1.72
N LEU A 268 14.48 -33.01 -2.03
CA LEU A 268 15.87 -33.34 -1.75
C LEU A 268 16.13 -33.35 -0.24
N LEU A 269 15.61 -32.38 0.51
CA LEU A 269 15.71 -32.39 1.97
C LEU A 269 14.94 -33.57 2.57
N SER A 270 13.76 -33.92 2.06
CA SER A 270 12.97 -35.03 2.58
C SER A 270 13.62 -36.38 2.28
N SER A 271 14.19 -36.56 1.08
CA SER A 271 14.96 -37.75 0.74
C SER A 271 16.25 -37.85 1.57
N ARG A 272 16.98 -36.74 1.76
CA ARG A 272 18.13 -36.70 2.68
C ARG A 272 17.72 -36.99 4.11
N ALA A 273 16.59 -36.47 4.59
CA ALA A 273 16.08 -36.74 5.93
C ALA A 273 15.67 -38.21 6.10
N ALA A 274 15.12 -38.84 5.05
CA ALA A 274 14.83 -40.26 5.05
C ALA A 274 16.11 -41.13 5.05
N MET A 275 17.19 -40.65 4.41
CA MET A 275 18.51 -41.29 4.44
C MET A 275 19.25 -41.14 5.77
N LEU A 276 18.81 -40.25 6.67
CA LEU A 276 19.39 -40.10 8.01
C LEU A 276 19.01 -41.25 8.97
N ASP A 277 18.21 -42.23 8.55
CA ASP A 277 18.06 -43.48 9.30
C ASP A 277 19.38 -44.29 9.20
N PRO A 278 20.19 -44.36 10.28
CA PRO A 278 21.54 -44.90 10.22
C PRO A 278 21.58 -46.36 9.74
N ALA A 279 20.55 -47.13 10.03
CA ALA A 279 20.44 -48.53 9.60
C ALA A 279 20.21 -48.66 8.08
N GLN A 280 19.50 -47.72 7.47
CA GLN A 280 19.27 -47.70 6.02
C GLN A 280 20.48 -47.15 5.26
N LEU A 281 21.22 -46.22 5.86
CA LEU A 281 22.45 -45.66 5.30
C LEU A 281 23.55 -46.73 5.18
N GLU A 282 23.80 -47.50 6.25
CA GLU A 282 24.78 -48.60 6.21
C GLU A 282 24.40 -49.69 5.20
N ALA A 283 23.10 -50.05 5.13
CA ALA A 283 22.61 -51.03 4.17
C ALA A 283 22.69 -50.53 2.71
N ALA A 284 22.48 -49.24 2.48
CA ALA A 284 22.63 -48.61 1.16
C ALA A 284 24.11 -48.51 0.77
N GLU A 285 25.00 -48.14 1.67
CA GLU A 285 26.45 -48.07 1.44
C GLU A 285 27.03 -49.44 1.05
N ALA A 286 26.65 -50.50 1.77
CA ALA A 286 27.06 -51.87 1.45
C ALA A 286 26.57 -52.31 0.06
N ARG A 287 25.33 -51.94 -0.32
CA ARG A 287 24.78 -52.25 -1.65
C ARG A 287 25.46 -51.44 -2.75
N VAL A 288 25.73 -50.15 -2.54
CA VAL A 288 26.42 -49.28 -3.50
C VAL A 288 27.84 -49.75 -3.73
N SER A 289 28.57 -50.15 -2.69
CA SER A 289 29.91 -50.75 -2.81
C SER A 289 29.89 -52.08 -3.59
N ALA A 290 28.88 -52.93 -3.35
CA ALA A 290 28.69 -54.15 -4.12
C ALA A 290 28.26 -53.89 -5.58
N LEU A 291 27.63 -52.75 -5.88
CA LEU A 291 27.22 -52.36 -7.22
C LEU A 291 28.37 -51.69 -7.98
N SER A 292 29.20 -50.88 -7.31
CA SER A 292 30.39 -50.27 -7.91
C SER A 292 31.36 -51.33 -8.39
N SER A 293 31.67 -52.33 -7.55
CA SER A 293 32.53 -53.45 -7.93
C SER A 293 31.96 -54.27 -9.11
N LYS A 294 30.64 -54.44 -9.20
CA LYS A 294 29.99 -55.07 -10.35
C LYS A 294 30.04 -54.19 -11.60
N LEU A 295 29.90 -52.88 -11.45
CA LEU A 295 30.02 -51.91 -12.54
C LEU A 295 31.44 -51.88 -13.09
N ASP A 296 32.46 -51.96 -12.23
CA ASP A 296 33.87 -52.04 -12.63
C ASP A 296 34.11 -53.29 -13.49
N HIS A 297 33.58 -54.45 -13.07
CA HIS A 297 33.64 -55.68 -13.86
C HIS A 297 32.84 -55.64 -15.17
N VAL A 298 31.77 -54.85 -15.24
CA VAL A 298 31.01 -54.66 -16.48
C VAL A 298 31.76 -53.68 -17.39
N ALA A 299 32.34 -52.60 -16.86
CA ALA A 299 33.14 -51.62 -17.60
C ALA A 299 34.39 -52.27 -18.22
N GLU A 300 35.07 -53.16 -17.51
CA GLU A 300 36.18 -53.97 -18.04
C GLU A 300 35.73 -54.85 -19.22
N LYS A 301 34.50 -55.38 -19.18
CA LYS A 301 33.96 -56.23 -20.25
C LYS A 301 33.41 -55.43 -21.42
N THR A 302 32.76 -54.29 -21.19
CA THR A 302 32.18 -53.45 -22.25
C THR A 302 33.22 -52.63 -23.00
N SER A 303 34.26 -52.12 -22.32
CA SER A 303 35.41 -51.46 -22.96
C SER A 303 36.12 -52.36 -23.97
N SER A 304 36.12 -53.68 -23.75
CA SER A 304 36.65 -54.66 -24.70
C SER A 304 35.77 -54.90 -25.94
N LEU A 305 34.49 -54.46 -25.92
CA LEU A 305 33.48 -54.82 -26.92
C LEU A 305 33.06 -53.66 -27.84
N THR A 306 33.10 -52.39 -27.38
CA THR A 306 32.45 -51.25 -28.08
C THR A 306 33.41 -50.13 -28.56
N GLY A 307 34.72 -50.27 -28.36
CA GLY A 307 35.69 -49.18 -28.41
C GLY A 307 35.93 -48.41 -29.73
N SER A 308 35.17 -48.56 -30.82
CA SER A 308 35.49 -47.81 -32.07
C SER A 308 34.33 -47.28 -32.92
N LEU A 309 33.05 -47.56 -32.62
CA LEU A 309 31.93 -47.15 -33.49
C LEU A 309 30.91 -46.21 -32.84
N ASP A 310 30.95 -46.05 -31.52
CA ASP A 310 29.99 -45.19 -30.79
C ASP A 310 30.52 -43.80 -30.45
N SER A 311 31.84 -43.54 -30.48
CA SER A 311 32.38 -42.24 -30.01
C SER A 311 31.85 -41.01 -30.79
N GLU A 312 31.67 -41.09 -32.11
CA GLU A 312 31.12 -39.96 -32.88
C GLU A 312 29.61 -39.77 -32.69
N LYS A 313 28.87 -40.86 -32.47
CA LYS A 313 27.43 -40.80 -32.17
C LYS A 313 27.20 -40.33 -30.75
N GLU A 314 28.01 -40.80 -29.80
CA GLU A 314 28.02 -40.35 -28.41
C GLU A 314 28.34 -38.85 -28.32
N LYS A 315 29.32 -38.34 -29.09
CA LYS A 315 29.60 -36.90 -29.17
C LYS A 315 28.40 -36.11 -29.70
N LYS A 316 27.75 -36.58 -30.76
CA LYS A 316 26.54 -35.94 -31.28
C LYS A 316 25.37 -36.01 -30.30
N ILE A 317 25.22 -37.13 -29.59
CA ILE A 317 24.18 -37.30 -28.56
C ILE A 317 24.45 -36.41 -27.36
N SER A 318 25.71 -36.25 -26.92
CA SER A 318 26.07 -35.34 -25.84
C SER A 318 25.84 -33.88 -26.24
N GLU A 319 26.21 -33.49 -27.46
CA GLU A 319 25.91 -32.15 -28.00
C GLU A 319 24.39 -31.88 -28.04
N LEU A 320 23.60 -32.84 -28.52
CA LEU A 320 22.13 -32.73 -28.52
C LEU A 320 21.55 -32.67 -27.11
N TYR A 321 22.11 -33.42 -26.17
CA TYR A 321 21.69 -33.40 -24.77
C TYR A 321 22.01 -32.04 -24.11
N GLU A 322 23.17 -31.45 -24.39
CA GLU A 322 23.51 -30.11 -23.92
C GLU A 322 22.58 -29.04 -24.49
N ILE A 323 22.27 -29.12 -25.78
CA ILE A 323 21.31 -28.21 -26.43
C ILE A 323 19.91 -28.40 -25.81
N ALA A 324 19.47 -29.64 -25.60
CA ALA A 324 18.19 -29.93 -24.94
C ALA A 324 18.14 -29.35 -23.51
N LYS A 325 19.21 -29.52 -22.73
CA LYS A 325 19.32 -28.97 -21.38
C LYS A 325 19.29 -27.44 -21.35
N LYS A 326 19.95 -26.78 -22.30
CA LYS A 326 19.90 -25.30 -22.45
C LYS A 326 18.51 -24.81 -22.84
N THR A 327 17.80 -25.57 -23.69
CA THR A 327 16.47 -25.19 -24.19
C THR A 327 15.32 -25.59 -23.26
N GLU A 328 15.53 -26.51 -22.34
CA GLU A 328 14.52 -26.96 -21.37
C GLU A 328 13.99 -25.80 -20.51
N HIS A 329 14.90 -24.95 -20.01
CA HIS A 329 14.51 -23.76 -19.24
C HIS A 329 13.72 -22.76 -20.09
N LEU A 330 14.13 -22.55 -21.35
CA LEU A 330 13.39 -21.68 -22.28
C LEU A 330 11.99 -22.23 -22.57
N SER A 331 11.83 -23.55 -22.68
CA SER A 331 10.52 -24.19 -22.88
C SER A 331 9.58 -23.96 -21.70
N GLN A 332 10.09 -23.86 -20.47
CA GLN A 332 9.28 -23.59 -19.28
C GLN A 332 8.82 -22.11 -19.24
N ILE A 333 9.64 -21.19 -19.73
CA ILE A 333 9.35 -19.73 -19.72
C ILE A 333 8.51 -19.29 -20.93
N LEU A 334 8.59 -20.01 -22.05
CA LEU A 334 7.87 -19.71 -23.29
C LEU A 334 6.36 -19.46 -23.08
N PRO A 335 5.58 -20.32 -22.38
CA PRO A 335 4.16 -20.05 -22.17
C PRO A 335 3.91 -18.76 -21.38
N GLN A 336 4.72 -18.47 -20.35
CA GLN A 336 4.59 -17.25 -19.55
C GLN A 336 4.89 -15.98 -20.37
N THR A 337 5.92 -16.03 -21.24
CA THR A 337 6.22 -14.90 -22.14
C THR A 337 5.13 -14.68 -23.18
N LEU A 338 4.50 -15.75 -23.67
CA LEU A 338 3.37 -15.69 -24.58
C LEU A 338 2.15 -15.05 -23.89
N GLU A 339 1.80 -15.47 -22.68
CA GLU A 339 0.71 -14.84 -21.90
C GLU A 339 0.97 -13.35 -21.64
N ARG A 340 2.20 -12.99 -21.28
CA ARG A 340 2.61 -11.59 -21.13
C ARG A 340 2.46 -10.81 -22.44
N LEU A 341 2.86 -11.38 -23.57
CA LEU A 341 2.67 -10.78 -24.89
C LEU A 341 1.18 -10.60 -25.24
N ILE A 342 0.33 -11.55 -24.86
CA ILE A 342 -1.12 -11.43 -25.04
C ILE A 342 -1.66 -10.28 -24.18
N SER A 343 -1.25 -10.18 -22.90
CA SER A 343 -1.69 -9.06 -22.04
C SER A 343 -1.21 -7.69 -22.53
N LEU A 344 -0.03 -7.63 -23.15
CA LEU A 344 0.56 -6.40 -23.69
C LEU A 344 0.06 -6.08 -25.10
N LYS A 345 -0.68 -6.99 -25.75
CA LYS A 345 -1.16 -6.82 -27.12
C LYS A 345 -1.99 -5.54 -27.29
N GLU A 346 -2.91 -5.28 -26.38
CA GLU A 346 -3.78 -4.09 -26.45
C GLU A 346 -2.96 -2.81 -26.34
N LEU A 347 -1.99 -2.78 -25.42
CA LEU A 347 -1.07 -1.65 -25.27
C LEU A 347 -0.20 -1.46 -26.52
N HIS A 348 0.35 -2.53 -27.09
CA HIS A 348 1.14 -2.47 -28.33
C HIS A 348 0.28 -1.98 -29.51
N GLN A 349 -0.97 -2.42 -29.59
CA GLN A 349 -1.91 -1.96 -30.60
C GLN A 349 -2.19 -0.45 -30.44
N GLN A 350 -2.49 0.01 -29.23
CA GLN A 350 -2.68 1.43 -28.93
C GLN A 350 -1.42 2.25 -29.23
N GLY A 351 -0.23 1.77 -28.88
CA GLY A 351 1.03 2.43 -29.22
C GLY A 351 1.28 2.51 -30.74
N GLY A 352 0.92 1.46 -31.48
CA GLY A 352 0.97 1.45 -32.94
C GLY A 352 -0.03 2.40 -33.60
N GLU A 353 -1.27 2.47 -33.09
CA GLU A 353 -2.28 3.44 -33.50
C GLU A 353 -1.84 4.87 -33.17
N PHE A 354 -1.28 5.09 -31.98
CA PHE A 354 -0.74 6.38 -31.56
C PHE A 354 0.38 6.87 -32.50
N ALA A 355 1.34 6.01 -32.84
CA ALA A 355 2.40 6.35 -33.79
C ALA A 355 1.84 6.75 -35.17
N LYS A 356 0.78 6.08 -35.65
CA LYS A 356 0.10 6.47 -36.88
C LYS A 356 -0.60 7.82 -36.74
N THR A 357 -1.33 8.05 -35.66
CA THR A 357 -2.01 9.33 -35.42
C THR A 357 -1.03 10.49 -35.30
N ILE A 358 0.15 10.28 -34.70
CA ILE A 358 1.22 11.29 -34.69
C ILE A 358 1.73 11.57 -36.09
N GLY A 359 2.02 10.53 -36.89
CA GLY A 359 2.46 10.73 -38.28
C GLY A 359 1.41 11.46 -39.13
N GLU A 360 0.13 11.16 -38.92
CA GLU A 360 -0.98 11.89 -39.55
C GLU A 360 -1.01 13.35 -39.10
N LEU A 361 -0.89 13.60 -37.79
CA LEU A 361 -0.87 14.96 -37.23
C LEU A 361 0.33 15.77 -37.74
N GLU A 362 1.51 15.17 -37.81
CA GLU A 362 2.71 15.79 -38.39
C GLU A 362 2.49 16.12 -39.87
N SER A 363 1.90 15.20 -40.64
CA SER A 363 1.56 15.46 -42.05
C SER A 363 0.56 16.62 -42.21
N VAL A 364 -0.42 16.72 -41.32
CA VAL A 364 -1.39 17.82 -41.29
C VAL A 364 -0.72 19.13 -40.90
N GLN A 365 0.20 19.11 -39.93
CA GLN A 365 0.98 20.26 -39.51
C GLN A 365 1.87 20.78 -40.64
N VAL A 366 2.54 19.88 -41.38
CA VAL A 366 3.33 20.25 -42.56
C VAL A 366 2.43 20.89 -43.63
N ARG A 367 1.24 20.32 -43.90
CA ARG A 367 0.28 20.92 -44.84
C ARG A 367 -0.23 22.29 -44.39
N LEU A 368 -0.55 22.46 -43.10
CA LEU A 368 -0.98 23.74 -42.54
C LEU A 368 0.13 24.79 -42.64
N SER A 369 1.37 24.42 -42.29
CA SER A 369 2.52 25.32 -42.42
C SER A 369 2.73 25.77 -43.87
N ALA A 370 2.68 24.84 -44.82
CA ALA A 370 2.79 25.15 -46.25
C ALA A 370 1.67 26.10 -46.72
N ASN A 371 0.43 25.86 -46.30
CA ASN A 371 -0.70 26.75 -46.63
C ASN A 371 -0.54 28.14 -46.00
N THR A 372 -0.07 28.24 -44.75
CA THR A 372 0.17 29.55 -44.12
C THR A 372 1.27 30.36 -44.82
N TYR A 373 2.30 29.69 -45.38
CA TYR A 373 3.31 30.36 -46.21
C TYR A 373 2.73 30.90 -47.52
N ILE A 374 1.75 30.21 -48.13
CA ILE A 374 1.08 30.65 -49.36
C ILE A 374 0.17 31.86 -49.12
N TYR A 375 -0.46 31.99 -47.95
CA TYR A 375 -1.33 33.13 -47.62
C TYR A 375 -0.58 34.38 -47.14
N LEU A 376 0.72 34.29 -46.85
CA LEU A 376 1.58 35.41 -46.42
C LEU A 376 2.36 36.06 -47.57
N GLN A 377 2.17 35.58 -48.80
CA GLN A 377 2.77 36.10 -50.04
C GLN A 377 1.65 36.62 -50.96
#